data_AF-A0A2V8FYD6-F1
#
_entry.id   AF-A0A2V8FYD6-F1
#
_cell.length_a   1.000
_cell.length_b   1.000
_cell.length_c   1.000
_cell.angle_alpha   90.00
_cell.angle_beta   90.00
_cell.angle_gamma   90.00
#
_symmetry.space_group_name_H-M   'P 1'
#
loop_
_entity.id
_entity.type
_entity.pdbx_description
1 polymer ?
#
loop_
_entity_poly.entity_id
_entity_poly.type
_entity_poly.pdbx_seq_one_letter_code
_entity_poly.pdbx_strand_id
1 'polypeptide(L)'
;MLTGELRNQVDRIWDAFWSGGISNPLEVIEQITYLLFLRRLDDLHTLEENKSAKLKKPIEHRIFPTGKDPKKRPYEDLRWSRFKHFAPADMFKVVDQHVFPFLRALGGDDSTYAHHMKDARFTIPTPALLAKVVDLLDEVPMEDRDTKGDLYEYMLGKIATAGQNGQFRTPRHIIRLMVEMTAPGPKDVICDPACGTAGFLVAAGEYLREQHPEILRDAKQKAHFHKEAFHGFDFDN
;
A
#
# COMPACT_ATOMS: atom_id res chain seq x y z
N MET A 1 1.32 15.39 -8.96
CA MET A 1 1.73 15.28 -10.39
C MET A 1 3.08 14.61 -10.35
N LEU A 2 3.16 13.35 -10.81
CA LEU A 2 4.40 12.57 -10.79
C LEU A 2 5.57 13.34 -11.38
N THR A 3 6.65 13.46 -10.60
CA THR A 3 7.94 13.94 -11.11
C THR A 3 8.46 12.97 -12.17
N GLY A 4 9.24 13.47 -13.15
CA GLY A 4 9.85 12.61 -14.17
C GLY A 4 10.77 11.54 -13.56
N GLU A 5 11.39 11.85 -12.42
CA GLU A 5 12.26 10.95 -11.68
C GLU A 5 11.51 9.74 -11.10
N LEU A 6 10.34 9.97 -10.50
CA LEU A 6 9.50 8.90 -9.96
C LEU A 6 8.97 7.99 -11.07
N ARG A 7 8.58 8.55 -12.22
CA ARG A 7 8.18 7.73 -13.40
C ARG A 7 9.32 6.83 -13.86
N ASN A 8 10.53 7.39 -14.00
CA ASN A 8 11.71 6.61 -14.38
C ASN A 8 12.04 5.51 -13.36
N GLN A 9 11.83 5.75 -12.06
CA GLN A 9 11.97 4.71 -11.03
C GLN A 9 10.98 3.56 -11.25
N VAL A 10 9.70 3.87 -11.49
CA VAL A 10 8.68 2.86 -11.76
C VAL A 10 8.98 2.07 -13.02
N ASP A 11 9.43 2.75 -14.06
CA ASP A 11 9.83 2.11 -15.32
C ASP A 11 10.96 1.10 -15.10
N ARG A 12 11.99 1.47 -14.32
CA ARG A 12 13.08 0.55 -13.97
C ARG A 12 12.59 -0.68 -13.20
N ILE A 13 11.64 -0.51 -12.28
CA ILE A 13 11.04 -1.64 -11.54
C ILE A 13 10.26 -2.53 -12.51
N TRP A 14 9.41 -1.95 -13.34
CA TRP A 14 8.61 -2.67 -14.34
C TRP A 14 9.49 -3.49 -15.29
N ASP A 15 10.54 -2.87 -15.83
CA ASP A 15 11.48 -3.51 -16.76
C ASP A 15 12.28 -4.63 -16.08
N ALA A 16 12.57 -4.50 -14.78
CA ALA A 16 13.19 -5.57 -14.01
C ALA A 16 12.30 -6.81 -13.92
N PHE A 17 11.00 -6.63 -13.62
CA PHE A 17 10.03 -7.73 -13.61
C PHE A 17 9.88 -8.39 -14.97
N TRP A 18 9.73 -7.58 -16.03
CA TRP A 18 9.61 -8.08 -17.40
C TRP A 18 10.84 -8.89 -17.83
N SER A 19 12.03 -8.33 -17.62
CA SER A 19 13.30 -9.02 -17.91
C SER A 19 13.53 -10.25 -17.04
N GLY A 20 12.92 -10.28 -15.86
CA GLY A 20 12.95 -11.37 -14.89
C GLY A 20 11.97 -12.51 -15.18
N GLY A 21 11.18 -12.41 -16.25
CA GLY A 21 10.28 -13.47 -16.72
C GLY A 21 8.83 -13.34 -16.28
N ILE A 22 8.43 -12.23 -15.63
CA ILE A 22 7.02 -11.96 -15.31
C ILE A 22 6.45 -11.05 -16.40
N SER A 23 5.67 -11.64 -17.31
CA SER A 23 5.08 -10.93 -18.46
C SER A 23 3.64 -10.47 -18.22
N ASN A 24 2.98 -10.89 -17.14
CA ASN A 24 1.62 -10.46 -16.83
C ASN A 24 1.65 -9.12 -16.05
N PRO A 25 1.14 -8.01 -16.62
CA PRO A 25 1.12 -6.70 -15.96
C PRO A 25 0.42 -6.67 -14.60
N LEU A 26 -0.64 -7.46 -14.44
CA LEU A 26 -1.39 -7.55 -13.17
C LEU A 26 -0.52 -8.16 -12.08
N GLU A 27 0.17 -9.25 -12.41
CA GLU A 27 1.06 -9.95 -11.48
C GLU A 27 2.22 -9.05 -11.03
N VAL A 28 2.80 -8.26 -11.95
CA VAL A 28 3.85 -7.27 -11.61
C VAL A 28 3.33 -6.29 -10.56
N ILE A 29 2.13 -5.77 -10.74
CA ILE A 29 1.54 -4.79 -9.83
C ILE A 29 1.19 -5.40 -8.48
N GLU A 30 0.65 -6.61 -8.46
CA GLU A 30 0.41 -7.34 -7.21
C GLU A 30 1.70 -7.51 -6.42
N GLN A 31 2.78 -8.00 -7.04
CA GLN A 31 4.06 -8.20 -6.36
C GLN A 31 4.66 -6.87 -5.86
N ILE A 32 4.62 -5.81 -6.67
CA ILE A 32 5.06 -4.47 -6.22
C ILE A 32 4.21 -3.98 -5.05
N THR A 33 2.89 -4.18 -5.12
CA THR A 33 1.95 -3.76 -4.07
C THR A 33 2.24 -4.47 -2.76
N TYR A 34 2.47 -5.79 -2.77
CA TYR A 34 2.83 -6.54 -1.57
C TYR A 34 4.15 -6.08 -0.96
N LEU A 35 5.17 -5.82 -1.78
CA LEU A 35 6.49 -5.37 -1.31
C LEU A 35 6.43 -3.94 -0.75
N LEU A 36 5.74 -3.00 -1.41
CA LEU A 36 5.54 -1.65 -0.90
C LEU A 36 4.70 -1.64 0.37
N PHE A 37 3.69 -2.51 0.45
CA PHE A 37 2.88 -2.68 1.64
C PHE A 37 3.72 -3.19 2.82
N LEU A 38 4.58 -4.19 2.59
CA LEU A 38 5.51 -4.70 3.59
C LEU A 38 6.49 -3.64 4.09
N ARG A 39 7.07 -2.83 3.17
CA ARG A 39 7.89 -1.68 3.53
C ARG A 39 7.12 -0.71 4.42
N ARG A 40 5.87 -0.41 4.05
CA ARG A 40 5.00 0.49 4.83
C ARG A 40 4.71 -0.04 6.24
N LEU A 41 4.48 -1.35 6.39
CA LEU A 41 4.29 -1.95 7.71
C LEU A 41 5.52 -1.75 8.59
N ASP A 42 6.72 -1.89 8.03
CA ASP A 42 7.96 -1.68 8.77
C ASP A 42 8.19 -0.21 9.15
N ASP A 43 7.89 0.73 8.24
CA ASP A 43 7.94 2.17 8.55
C ASP A 43 7.00 2.53 9.70
N LEU A 44 5.79 1.96 9.71
CA LEU A 44 4.81 2.16 10.78
C LEU A 44 5.31 1.57 12.11
N HIS A 45 5.90 0.37 12.09
CA HIS A 45 6.48 -0.22 13.30
C HIS A 45 7.62 0.65 13.83
N THR A 46 8.51 1.11 12.96
CA THR A 46 9.63 1.99 13.30
C THR A 46 9.14 3.32 13.89
N LEU A 47 8.04 3.88 13.35
CA LEU A 47 7.41 5.07 13.91
C LEU A 47 6.92 4.83 15.35
N GLU A 48 6.29 3.68 15.61
CA GLU A 48 5.82 3.32 16.96
C GLU A 48 6.99 3.05 17.93
N GLU A 49 8.07 2.42 17.47
CA GLU A 49 9.31 2.27 18.25
C GLU A 49 9.90 3.64 18.65
N ASN A 50 9.97 4.56 17.69
CA ASN A 50 10.46 5.92 17.92
C ASN A 50 9.58 6.72 18.89
N LYS A 51 8.24 6.58 18.79
CA LYS A 51 7.30 7.19 19.75
C LYS A 51 7.48 6.60 21.15
N SER A 52 7.55 5.28 21.26
CA SER A 52 7.80 4.56 22.51
C SER A 52 9.09 5.04 23.18
N ALA A 53 10.20 5.12 22.43
CA ALA A 53 11.48 5.59 22.94
C ALA A 53 11.43 7.05 23.42
N LYS A 54 10.78 7.95 22.68
CA LYS A 54 10.63 9.36 23.04
C LYS A 54 9.73 9.57 24.25
N LEU A 55 8.63 8.86 24.33
CA LEU A 55 7.61 9.01 25.37
C LEU A 55 7.85 8.13 26.60
N LYS A 56 8.83 7.20 26.54
CA LYS A 56 9.09 6.16 27.54
C LYS A 56 7.85 5.35 27.90
N LYS A 57 7.00 5.10 26.92
CA LYS A 57 5.77 4.30 27.04
C LYS A 57 5.91 3.02 26.22
N PRO A 58 5.22 1.92 26.60
CA PRO A 58 5.17 0.73 25.77
C PRO A 58 4.65 1.03 24.36
N ILE A 59 5.09 0.24 23.38
CA ILE A 59 4.57 0.30 22.01
C ILE A 59 3.08 -0.08 22.04
N GLU A 60 2.21 0.85 21.64
CA GLU A 60 0.76 0.65 21.61
C GLU A 60 0.35 -0.26 20.45
N HIS A 61 0.98 -0.10 19.28
CA HIS A 61 0.65 -0.84 18.06
C HIS A 61 1.89 -1.54 17.49
N ARG A 62 2.15 -2.77 17.96
CA ARG A 62 3.24 -3.61 17.46
C ARG A 62 2.78 -4.44 16.27
N ILE A 63 3.26 -4.10 15.07
CA ILE A 63 2.90 -4.79 13.82
C ILE A 63 3.64 -6.12 13.71
N PHE A 64 4.95 -6.14 13.92
CA PHE A 64 5.76 -7.36 13.92
C PHE A 64 5.90 -7.86 15.36
N PRO A 65 5.34 -9.03 15.71
CA PRO A 65 5.39 -9.56 17.07
C PRO A 65 6.82 -9.81 17.56
N THR A 66 6.98 -10.01 18.86
CA THR A 66 8.25 -10.52 19.40
C THR A 66 8.32 -12.04 19.26
N GLY A 67 9.53 -12.61 19.32
CA GLY A 67 9.72 -14.05 19.24
C GLY A 67 9.86 -14.54 17.80
N LYS A 68 9.31 -15.72 17.53
CA LYS A 68 9.49 -16.45 16.28
C LYS A 68 8.16 -16.90 15.68
N ASP A 69 8.12 -17.00 14.37
CA ASP A 69 6.99 -17.56 13.64
C ASP A 69 6.91 -19.10 13.81
N PRO A 70 5.85 -19.77 13.30
CA PRO A 70 5.71 -21.23 13.40
C PRO A 70 6.86 -22.03 12.79
N LYS A 71 7.61 -21.43 11.84
CA LYS A 71 8.80 -22.02 11.19
C LYS A 71 10.10 -21.64 11.91
N LYS A 72 10.03 -21.06 13.11
CA LYS A 72 11.15 -20.69 13.99
C LYS A 72 12.03 -19.55 13.46
N ARG A 73 11.57 -18.75 12.50
CA ARG A 73 12.23 -17.51 12.06
C ARG A 73 11.83 -16.35 13.00
N PRO A 74 12.76 -15.51 13.46
CA PRO A 74 12.42 -14.31 14.21
C PRO A 74 11.47 -13.41 13.42
N TYR A 75 10.42 -12.88 14.05
CA TYR A 75 9.51 -11.93 13.41
C TYR A 75 10.22 -10.62 13.01
N GLU A 76 11.29 -10.25 13.71
CA GLU A 76 12.15 -9.12 13.32
C GLU A 76 12.76 -9.31 11.93
N ASP A 77 13.05 -10.54 11.50
CA ASP A 77 13.65 -10.80 10.18
C ASP A 77 12.67 -10.55 9.03
N LEU A 78 11.35 -10.47 9.31
CA LEU A 78 10.33 -10.19 8.30
C LEU A 78 10.23 -8.68 7.99
N ARG A 79 10.90 -7.83 8.76
CA ARG A 79 10.90 -6.37 8.58
C ARG A 79 11.74 -5.99 7.36
N TRP A 80 11.22 -5.07 6.54
CA TRP A 80 11.90 -4.56 5.34
C TRP A 80 13.33 -4.08 5.63
N SER A 81 13.49 -3.26 6.66
CA SER A 81 14.77 -2.73 7.16
C SER A 81 15.77 -3.80 7.61
N ARG A 82 15.34 -5.06 7.75
CA ARG A 82 16.20 -6.19 8.12
C ARG A 82 16.52 -7.05 6.91
N PHE A 83 15.51 -7.65 6.27
CA PHE A 83 15.77 -8.63 5.23
C PHE A 83 16.40 -8.02 3.97
N LYS A 84 16.23 -6.71 3.72
CA LYS A 84 16.86 -6.06 2.56
C LYS A 84 18.39 -6.17 2.57
N HIS A 85 18.98 -6.43 3.74
CA HIS A 85 20.41 -6.62 3.92
C HIS A 85 20.84 -8.10 3.93
N PHE A 86 19.91 -9.04 3.76
CA PHE A 86 20.24 -10.47 3.70
C PHE A 86 20.80 -10.84 2.32
N ALA A 87 21.56 -11.93 2.27
CA ALA A 87 21.96 -12.51 0.99
C ALA A 87 20.72 -12.86 0.16
N PRO A 88 20.73 -12.71 -1.18
CA PRO A 88 19.55 -12.88 -2.02
C PRO A 88 18.79 -14.19 -1.78
N ALA A 89 19.51 -15.30 -1.59
CA ALA A 89 18.90 -16.61 -1.33
C ALA A 89 18.16 -16.68 0.02
N ASP A 90 18.64 -15.98 1.06
CA ASP A 90 17.97 -15.94 2.36
C ASP A 90 16.81 -14.93 2.35
N MET A 91 17.00 -13.77 1.71
CA MET A 91 15.92 -12.81 1.46
C MET A 91 14.73 -13.48 0.76
N PHE A 92 15.00 -14.26 -0.28
CA PHE A 92 13.97 -14.99 -1.02
C PHE A 92 13.21 -15.97 -0.12
N LYS A 93 13.92 -16.74 0.71
CA LYS A 93 13.28 -17.65 1.67
C LYS A 93 12.44 -16.90 2.69
N VAL A 94 12.94 -15.79 3.23
CA VAL A 94 12.20 -14.94 4.19
C VAL A 94 10.91 -14.43 3.58
N VAL A 95 10.99 -13.84 2.38
CA VAL A 95 9.82 -13.25 1.72
C VAL A 95 8.79 -14.33 1.38
N ASP A 96 9.20 -15.39 0.68
CA ASP A 96 8.32 -16.48 0.26
C ASP A 96 7.70 -17.24 1.45
N GLN A 97 8.55 -17.72 2.36
CA GLN A 97 8.16 -18.74 3.33
C GLN A 97 7.67 -18.19 4.66
N HIS A 98 7.90 -16.91 4.96
CA HIS A 98 7.60 -16.29 6.25
C HIS A 98 6.77 -15.02 6.11
N VAL A 99 7.18 -14.08 5.25
CA VAL A 99 6.47 -12.81 5.06
C VAL A 99 5.08 -13.02 4.48
N PHE A 100 4.93 -13.74 3.36
CA PHE A 100 3.62 -13.93 2.75
C PHE A 100 2.62 -14.67 3.67
N PRO A 101 3.02 -15.76 4.37
CA PRO A 101 2.18 -16.33 5.42
C PRO A 101 1.80 -15.35 6.53
N PHE A 102 2.73 -14.49 6.96
CA PHE A 102 2.45 -13.46 7.95
C PHE A 102 1.45 -12.42 7.43
N LEU A 103 1.59 -11.95 6.20
CA LEU A 103 0.66 -11.01 5.57
C LEU A 103 -0.75 -11.60 5.46
N ARG A 104 -0.88 -12.89 5.14
CA ARG A 104 -2.20 -13.57 5.09
C ARG A 104 -2.91 -13.63 6.44
N ALA A 105 -2.15 -13.70 7.53
CA ALA A 105 -2.69 -13.81 8.90
C ALA A 105 -2.78 -12.46 9.63
N LEU A 106 -2.25 -11.39 9.04
CA LEU A 106 -2.25 -10.07 9.66
C LEU A 106 -3.70 -9.52 9.70
N GLY A 107 -4.05 -8.77 10.75
CA GLY A 107 -5.38 -8.18 10.94
C GLY A 107 -6.44 -9.06 11.63
N GLY A 108 -6.22 -10.38 11.75
CA GLY A 108 -7.18 -11.32 12.36
C GLY A 108 -8.33 -11.70 11.43
N ASP A 109 -9.06 -12.77 11.78
CA ASP A 109 -9.98 -13.50 10.89
C ASP A 109 -11.15 -12.67 10.32
N ASP A 110 -11.53 -11.55 10.98
CA ASP A 110 -12.66 -10.69 10.57
C ASP A 110 -12.24 -9.31 10.04
N SER A 111 -10.95 -9.07 9.79
CA SER A 111 -10.52 -7.77 9.24
C SER A 111 -10.69 -7.71 7.71
N THR A 112 -11.08 -6.55 7.19
CA THR A 112 -11.07 -6.27 5.74
C THR A 112 -9.72 -6.60 5.10
N TYR A 113 -8.65 -6.41 5.87
CA TYR A 113 -7.30 -6.71 5.45
C TYR A 113 -7.08 -8.22 5.21
N ALA A 114 -7.49 -9.07 6.16
CA ALA A 114 -7.37 -10.52 6.02
C ALA A 114 -8.16 -11.03 4.80
N HIS A 115 -9.33 -10.44 4.52
CA HIS A 115 -10.14 -10.79 3.36
C HIS A 115 -9.40 -10.55 2.02
N HIS A 116 -8.77 -9.38 1.84
CA HIS A 116 -8.06 -9.06 0.59
C HIS A 116 -6.68 -9.75 0.47
N MET A 117 -6.07 -10.11 1.59
CA MET A 117 -4.75 -10.74 1.59
C MET A 117 -4.79 -12.26 1.60
N LYS A 118 -5.95 -12.91 1.87
CA LYS A 118 -6.08 -14.37 1.98
C LYS A 118 -5.44 -15.15 0.82
N ASP A 119 -5.55 -14.62 -0.40
CA ASP A 119 -5.06 -15.25 -1.62
C ASP A 119 -3.71 -14.69 -2.10
N ALA A 120 -3.03 -13.87 -1.29
CA ALA A 120 -1.74 -13.30 -1.64
C ALA A 120 -0.69 -14.40 -1.87
N ARG A 121 -0.13 -14.42 -3.08
CA ARG A 121 0.89 -15.38 -3.51
C ARG A 121 2.17 -14.66 -3.90
N PHE A 122 3.29 -15.22 -3.47
CA PHE A 122 4.60 -14.78 -3.92
C PHE A 122 4.92 -15.48 -5.24
N THR A 123 5.17 -14.69 -6.28
CA THR A 123 5.37 -15.24 -7.64
C THR A 123 6.69 -14.83 -8.28
N ILE A 124 7.50 -14.02 -7.59
CA ILE A 124 8.84 -13.64 -8.09
C ILE A 124 9.70 -14.91 -8.24
N PRO A 125 10.17 -15.24 -9.46
CA PRO A 125 10.73 -16.56 -9.74
C PRO A 125 12.13 -16.79 -9.21
N THR A 126 12.92 -15.73 -8.97
CA THR A 126 14.35 -15.87 -8.62
C THR A 126 14.80 -14.96 -7.48
N PRO A 127 15.77 -15.41 -6.66
CA PRO A 127 16.41 -14.58 -5.64
C PRO A 127 17.05 -13.30 -6.18
N ALA A 128 17.67 -13.37 -7.36
CA ALA A 128 18.34 -12.22 -7.98
C ALA A 128 17.33 -11.14 -8.39
N LEU A 129 16.18 -11.53 -8.93
CA LEU A 129 15.12 -10.60 -9.28
C LEU A 129 14.54 -9.93 -8.04
N LEU A 130 14.24 -10.71 -6.98
CA LEU A 130 13.74 -10.16 -5.73
C LEU A 130 14.70 -9.12 -5.16
N ALA A 131 16.00 -9.43 -5.07
CA ALA A 131 17.00 -8.51 -4.53
C ALA A 131 17.03 -7.20 -5.35
N LYS A 132 17.08 -7.29 -6.68
CA LYS A 132 17.04 -6.12 -7.57
C LYS A 132 15.78 -5.27 -7.36
N VAL A 133 14.62 -5.91 -7.25
CA VAL A 133 13.34 -5.20 -7.04
C VAL A 133 13.29 -4.55 -5.67
N VAL A 134 13.77 -5.22 -4.62
CA VAL A 134 13.85 -4.67 -3.27
C VAL A 134 14.74 -3.43 -3.24
N ASP A 135 15.91 -3.47 -3.88
CA ASP A 135 16.82 -2.33 -3.98
C ASP A 135 16.14 -1.14 -4.69
N LEU A 136 15.52 -1.38 -5.86
CA LEU A 136 14.82 -0.35 -6.61
C LEU A 136 13.63 0.25 -5.82
N LEU A 137 12.89 -0.59 -5.11
CA LEU A 137 11.75 -0.16 -4.30
C LEU A 137 12.19 0.59 -3.04
N ASP A 138 13.39 0.36 -2.50
CA ASP A 138 13.92 1.09 -1.34
C ASP A 138 14.19 2.58 -1.68
N GLU A 139 14.55 2.87 -2.93
CA GLU A 139 14.77 4.23 -3.45
C GLU A 139 13.46 5.03 -3.67
N VAL A 140 12.30 4.36 -3.67
CA VAL A 140 11.02 5.02 -3.90
C VAL A 140 10.67 5.90 -2.68
N PRO A 141 10.38 7.20 -2.85
CA PRO A 141 9.98 8.05 -1.74
C PRO A 141 8.59 7.66 -1.19
N MET A 142 8.54 7.23 0.07
CA MET A 142 7.32 6.73 0.74
C MET A 142 6.83 7.63 1.88
N GLU A 143 7.32 8.86 1.98
CA GLU A 143 6.95 9.78 3.07
C GLU A 143 5.61 10.48 2.80
N ASP A 144 5.42 10.92 1.57
CA ASP A 144 4.25 11.65 1.12
C ASP A 144 3.12 10.71 0.64
N ARG A 145 1.87 11.06 0.99
CA ARG A 145 0.68 10.30 0.60
C ARG A 145 0.37 10.47 -0.88
N ASP A 146 0.53 11.69 -1.38
CA ASP A 146 0.23 12.00 -2.78
C ASP A 146 1.16 11.22 -3.69
N THR A 147 2.46 11.18 -3.34
CA THR A 147 3.50 10.41 -4.03
C THR A 147 3.15 8.91 -4.17
N LYS A 148 2.52 8.30 -3.16
CA LYS A 148 2.09 6.89 -3.20
C LYS A 148 0.89 6.66 -4.11
N GLY A 149 -0.09 7.55 -4.03
CA GLY A 149 -1.26 7.53 -4.91
C GLY A 149 -0.83 7.68 -6.37
N ASP A 150 -0.01 8.70 -6.64
CA ASP A 150 0.62 8.97 -7.93
C ASP A 150 1.39 7.75 -8.47
N LEU A 151 2.20 7.08 -7.64
CA LEU A 151 2.90 5.84 -7.99
C LEU A 151 1.95 4.72 -8.42
N TYR A 152 0.95 4.43 -7.58
CA TYR A 152 -0.02 3.36 -7.86
C TYR A 152 -0.81 3.65 -9.12
N GLU A 153 -1.21 4.89 -9.33
CA GLU A 153 -1.90 5.34 -10.54
C GLU A 153 -1.07 5.21 -11.80
N TYR A 154 0.21 5.54 -11.72
CA TYR A 154 1.10 5.40 -12.86
C TYR A 154 1.25 3.94 -13.26
N MET A 155 1.40 3.04 -12.27
CA MET A 155 1.42 1.59 -12.51
C MET A 155 0.09 1.11 -13.13
N LEU A 156 -1.05 1.52 -12.61
CA LEU A 156 -2.36 1.19 -13.18
C LEU A 156 -2.53 1.74 -14.61
N GLY A 157 -2.02 2.95 -14.87
CA GLY A 157 -1.99 3.55 -16.21
C GLY A 157 -1.21 2.69 -17.21
N LYS A 158 -0.11 2.05 -16.78
CA LYS A 158 0.63 1.10 -17.63
C LYS A 158 -0.20 -0.14 -18.00
N ILE A 159 -1.05 -0.66 -17.10
CA ILE A 159 -1.99 -1.74 -17.47
C ILE A 159 -2.96 -1.24 -18.54
N ALA A 160 -3.59 -0.08 -18.32
CA ALA A 160 -4.62 0.44 -19.23
C ALA A 160 -4.07 0.66 -20.66
N THR A 161 -2.80 1.05 -20.76
CA THR A 161 -2.11 1.26 -22.05
C THR A 161 -1.68 -0.07 -22.69
N ALA A 162 -1.50 -1.14 -21.90
CA ALA A 162 -1.12 -2.47 -22.37
C ALA A 162 -2.30 -3.32 -22.91
N GLY A 163 -3.56 -2.86 -22.77
CA GLY A 163 -4.75 -3.46 -23.40
C GLY A 163 -5.99 -3.54 -22.50
N GLN A 164 -7.18 -3.53 -23.14
CA GLN A 164 -8.57 -3.83 -22.70
C GLN A 164 -9.10 -3.43 -21.29
N ASN A 165 -8.32 -2.79 -20.42
CA ASN A 165 -8.69 -2.53 -19.02
C ASN A 165 -8.89 -1.04 -18.69
N GLY A 166 -9.09 -0.18 -19.71
CA GLY A 166 -9.41 1.24 -19.53
C GLY A 166 -10.79 1.51 -18.87
N GLN A 167 -11.55 0.45 -18.57
CA GLN A 167 -12.92 0.53 -18.05
C GLN A 167 -13.03 0.85 -16.54
N PHE A 168 -11.92 0.84 -15.80
CA PHE A 168 -11.94 0.96 -14.32
C PHE A 168 -11.47 2.32 -13.77
N ARG A 169 -11.32 3.35 -14.61
CA ARG A 169 -10.66 4.58 -14.16
C ARG A 169 -11.22 5.89 -14.70
N THR A 170 -11.60 6.77 -13.77
CA THR A 170 -11.85 8.19 -14.05
C THR A 170 -10.53 8.99 -13.94
N PRO A 171 -10.20 9.88 -14.90
CA PRO A 171 -9.01 10.73 -14.82
C PRO A 171 -9.03 11.65 -13.58
N ARG A 172 -7.87 11.85 -12.93
CA ARG A 172 -7.79 12.60 -11.66
C ARG A 172 -8.28 14.03 -11.72
N HIS A 173 -8.01 14.75 -12.81
CA HIS A 173 -8.48 16.11 -12.97
C HIS A 173 -10.03 16.18 -13.02
N ILE A 174 -10.68 15.14 -13.54
CA ILE A 174 -12.14 15.01 -13.54
C ILE A 174 -12.64 14.70 -12.13
N ILE A 175 -12.04 13.71 -11.44
CA ILE A 175 -12.39 13.39 -10.04
C ILE A 175 -12.27 14.64 -9.16
N ARG A 176 -11.12 15.33 -9.24
CA ARG A 176 -10.85 16.53 -8.45
C ARG A 176 -11.86 17.63 -8.74
N LEU A 177 -12.13 17.93 -10.02
CA LEU A 177 -13.14 18.91 -10.41
C LEU A 177 -14.50 18.57 -9.81
N MET A 178 -14.94 17.31 -9.93
CA MET A 178 -16.23 16.87 -9.41
C MET A 178 -16.31 16.98 -7.88
N VAL A 179 -15.25 16.59 -7.16
CA VAL A 179 -15.19 16.72 -5.69
C VAL A 179 -15.20 18.19 -5.27
N GLU A 180 -14.39 19.04 -5.92
CA GLU A 180 -14.35 20.48 -5.63
C GLU A 180 -15.69 21.16 -5.89
N MET A 181 -16.40 20.77 -6.96
CA MET A 181 -17.76 21.26 -7.25
C MET A 181 -18.81 20.75 -6.26
N THR A 182 -18.66 19.51 -5.78
CA THR A 182 -19.58 18.89 -4.82
C THR A 182 -19.38 19.48 -3.42
N ALA A 183 -18.16 19.88 -3.08
CA ALA A 183 -17.78 20.49 -1.80
C ALA A 183 -18.31 19.72 -0.56
N PRO A 184 -17.94 18.43 -0.39
CA PRO A 184 -18.43 17.62 0.72
C PRO A 184 -18.02 18.20 2.07
N GLY A 185 -18.92 18.11 3.05
CA GLY A 185 -18.73 18.64 4.40
C GLY A 185 -18.36 17.58 5.46
N PRO A 186 -17.86 18.01 6.64
CA PRO A 186 -17.40 17.13 7.72
C PRO A 186 -18.41 16.12 8.31
N LYS A 187 -19.70 16.28 8.01
CA LYS A 187 -20.79 15.45 8.54
C LYS A 187 -21.44 14.59 7.47
N ASP A 188 -20.96 14.71 6.23
CA ASP A 188 -21.55 14.01 5.10
C ASP A 188 -21.09 12.57 5.06
N VAL A 189 -21.99 11.72 4.58
CA VAL A 189 -21.70 10.33 4.26
C VAL A 189 -21.56 10.22 2.75
N ILE A 190 -20.38 9.79 2.31
CA ILE A 190 -19.98 9.76 0.91
C ILE A 190 -20.03 8.30 0.44
N CYS A 191 -20.81 8.06 -0.61
CA CYS A 191 -20.97 6.74 -1.21
C CYS A 191 -20.52 6.76 -2.67
N ASP A 192 -19.65 5.82 -3.03
CA ASP A 192 -19.28 5.52 -4.40
C ASP A 192 -19.73 4.08 -4.74
N PRO A 193 -20.84 3.90 -5.48
CA PRO A 193 -21.43 2.59 -5.73
C PRO A 193 -20.70 1.77 -6.81
N ALA A 194 -19.67 2.33 -7.45
CA ALA A 194 -18.85 1.65 -8.45
C ALA A 194 -17.40 2.15 -8.31
N CYS A 195 -16.83 1.95 -7.12
CA CYS A 195 -15.68 2.72 -6.67
C CYS A 195 -14.38 2.38 -7.40
N GLY A 196 -14.26 1.19 -8.00
CA GLY A 196 -13.01 0.78 -8.64
C GLY A 196 -11.86 0.88 -7.64
N THR A 197 -10.86 1.67 -8.03
CA THR A 197 -9.70 2.01 -7.19
C THR A 197 -9.97 3.06 -6.10
N ALA A 198 -11.25 3.31 -5.78
CA ALA A 198 -11.75 4.28 -4.79
C ALA A 198 -11.33 5.73 -5.07
N GLY A 199 -11.19 6.10 -6.35
CA GLY A 199 -10.64 7.40 -6.76
C GLY A 199 -11.39 8.61 -6.17
N PHE A 200 -12.73 8.59 -6.20
CA PHE A 200 -13.57 9.65 -5.64
C PHE A 200 -13.52 9.71 -4.12
N LEU A 201 -13.55 8.56 -3.44
CA LEU A 201 -13.51 8.49 -1.97
C LEU A 201 -12.19 9.05 -1.42
N VAL A 202 -11.07 8.70 -2.06
CA VAL A 202 -9.75 9.24 -1.70
C VAL A 202 -9.72 10.76 -1.88
N ALA A 203 -10.14 11.26 -3.05
CA ALA A 203 -10.13 12.69 -3.34
C ALA A 203 -11.07 13.49 -2.41
N ALA A 204 -12.23 12.93 -2.05
CA ALA A 204 -13.12 13.54 -1.07
C ALA A 204 -12.51 13.59 0.33
N GLY A 205 -11.78 12.53 0.73
CA GLY A 205 -11.05 12.50 1.99
C GLY A 205 -9.89 13.50 2.05
N GLU A 206 -9.20 13.74 0.93
CA GLU A 206 -8.19 14.79 0.78
C GLU A 206 -8.83 16.19 0.88
N TYR A 207 -9.89 16.44 0.11
CA TYR A 207 -10.65 17.69 0.15
C TYR A 207 -11.09 18.05 1.57
N LEU A 208 -11.69 17.10 2.30
CA LEU A 208 -12.11 17.31 3.68
C LEU A 208 -10.94 17.65 4.60
N ARG A 209 -9.76 17.05 4.42
CA ARG A 209 -8.59 17.36 5.25
C ARG A 209 -8.02 18.74 4.97
N GLU A 210 -8.05 19.18 3.71
CA GLU A 210 -7.54 20.47 3.29
C GLU A 210 -8.47 21.62 3.67
N GLN A 211 -9.77 21.47 3.39
CA GLN A 211 -10.76 22.52 3.60
C GLN A 211 -11.33 22.52 5.03
N HIS A 212 -11.27 21.38 5.72
CA HIS A 212 -11.78 21.20 7.09
C HIS A 212 -10.74 20.54 8.01
N PRO A 213 -9.58 21.16 8.26
CA PRO A 213 -8.51 20.56 9.08
C PRO A 213 -8.93 20.27 10.55
N GLU A 214 -9.99 20.90 11.03
CA GLU A 214 -10.58 20.71 12.35
C GLU A 214 -11.20 19.32 12.56
N ILE A 215 -11.56 18.60 11.49
CA ILE A 215 -12.21 17.28 11.59
C ILE A 215 -11.34 16.26 12.31
N LEU A 216 -10.01 16.42 12.26
CA LEU A 216 -9.07 15.51 12.93
C LEU A 216 -8.76 15.93 14.37
N ARG A 217 -9.23 17.10 14.80
CA ARG A 217 -9.02 17.65 16.15
C ARG A 217 -10.22 17.37 17.06
N ASP A 218 -11.43 17.43 16.52
CA ASP A 218 -12.64 17.04 17.26
C ASP A 218 -12.79 15.52 17.29
N ALA A 219 -12.99 14.94 18.48
CA ALA A 219 -13.04 13.49 18.65
C ALA A 219 -14.23 12.84 17.92
N LYS A 220 -15.38 13.53 17.84
CA LYS A 220 -16.58 12.99 17.18
C LYS A 220 -16.44 13.05 15.66
N GLN A 221 -16.02 14.19 15.12
CA GLN A 221 -15.77 14.33 13.69
C GLN A 221 -14.64 13.40 13.22
N LYS A 222 -13.59 13.23 14.04
CA LYS A 222 -12.53 12.27 13.75
C LYS A 222 -13.05 10.84 13.72
N ALA A 223 -13.93 10.47 14.65
CA ALA A 223 -14.54 9.14 14.64
C ALA A 223 -15.42 8.93 13.40
N HIS A 224 -16.26 9.91 13.06
CA HIS A 224 -17.10 9.89 11.86
C HIS A 224 -16.25 9.75 10.58
N PHE A 225 -15.24 10.61 10.41
CA PHE A 225 -14.31 10.57 9.27
C PHE A 225 -13.64 9.20 9.11
N HIS A 226 -13.22 8.57 10.21
CA HIS A 226 -12.49 7.30 10.15
C HIS A 226 -13.37 6.06 10.02
N LYS A 227 -14.67 6.13 10.32
CA LYS A 227 -15.51 4.94 10.47
C LYS A 227 -16.82 4.97 9.68
N GLU A 228 -17.32 6.15 9.35
CA GLU A 228 -18.70 6.34 8.85
C GLU A 228 -18.77 7.16 7.56
N ALA A 229 -17.81 8.05 7.31
CA ALA A 229 -17.92 9.03 6.23
C ALA A 229 -17.78 8.44 4.81
N PHE A 230 -17.22 7.24 4.64
CA PHE A 230 -16.86 6.70 3.32
C PHE A 230 -17.39 5.28 3.12
N HIS A 231 -18.13 5.08 2.04
CA HIS A 231 -18.64 3.78 1.59
C HIS A 231 -18.31 3.58 0.11
N GLY A 232 -17.66 2.47 -0.21
CA GLY A 232 -17.33 2.07 -1.57
C GLY A 232 -17.87 0.69 -1.86
N PHE A 233 -18.44 0.51 -3.06
CA PHE A 233 -18.89 -0.78 -3.56
C PHE A 233 -18.24 -1.05 -4.93
N ASP A 234 -17.81 -2.28 -5.14
CA ASP A 234 -17.28 -2.75 -6.43
C ASP A 234 -17.76 -4.19 -6.69
N PHE A 235 -17.89 -4.56 -7.96
CA PHE A 235 -18.41 -5.86 -8.39
C PHE A 235 -17.32 -6.91 -8.60
N ASP A 236 -16.05 -6.51 -8.56
CA ASP A 236 -14.90 -7.41 -8.61
C ASP A 236 -14.75 -8.17 -7.27
N ASN A 237 -15.56 -9.23 -7.10
CA ASN A 237 -15.48 -10.22 -6.01
C ASN A 237 -14.38 -11.26 -6.26
#